data_AF-A0A961KD06-F1
#
_entry.id   AF-A0A961KD06-F1
#
_cell.length_a   1.000
_cell.length_b   1.000
_cell.length_c   1.000
_cell.angle_alpha   90.00
_cell.angle_beta   90.00
_cell.angle_gamma   90.00
#
_symmetry.space_group_name_H-M   'P 1'
#
loop_
_entity.id
_entity.type
_entity.pdbx_description
1 polymer ?
#
loop_
_entity_poly.entity_id
_entity_poly.type
_entity_poly.pdbx_seq_one_letter_code
_entity_poly.pdbx_strand_id
1 'polypeptide(L)' 'VHHRLPSAPWYRLPHLYRDRREEWQAMNGGYVFPNYLALWRRWGLRVKEPVVHPVLRRDAGPAA' A
#
# COMPACT_ATOMS: atom_id res chain seq x y z
N VAL A 1 9.16 3.95 0.64
CA VAL A 1 10.51 4.50 0.91
C VAL A 1 11.20 3.78 2.06
N HIS A 2 10.74 3.90 3.31
CA HIS A 2 11.44 3.32 4.47
C HIS A 2 11.74 1.82 4.30
N HIS A 3 10.76 1.00 3.90
CA HIS A 3 10.98 -0.44 3.69
C HIS A 3 12.02 -0.79 2.60
N ARG A 4 12.27 0.13 1.66
CA ARG A 4 13.30 -0.03 0.62
C ARG A 4 14.65 0.57 1.04
N LEU A 5 14.62 1.56 1.93
CA LEU A 5 15.79 2.29 2.45
C LEU A 5 15.74 2.30 4.00
N PRO A 6 15.89 1.13 4.65
CA PRO A 6 15.67 1.01 6.09
C PRO A 6 16.67 1.82 6.93
N SER A 7 17.90 1.98 6.43
CA SER A 7 18.96 2.74 7.08
C SER A 7 18.87 4.26 6.87
N ALA A 8 17.94 4.74 6.03
CA ALA A 8 17.80 6.18 5.80
C ALA A 8 17.22 6.88 7.04
N PRO A 9 17.79 8.04 7.45
CA PRO A 9 17.22 8.82 8.56
C PRO A 9 15.77 9.21 8.26
N TRP A 10 14.88 9.01 9.23
CA TRP A 10 13.43 9.17 9.04
C TRP A 10 13.05 10.58 8.54
N TYR A 11 13.75 11.62 9.01
CA TYR A 11 13.50 13.01 8.64
C TYR A 11 13.90 13.33 7.18
N ARG A 12 14.69 12.48 6.53
CA ARG A 12 15.03 12.63 5.09
C ARG A 12 14.04 11.93 4.17
N LEU A 13 13.22 11.01 4.68
CA LEU A 13 12.28 10.23 3.86
C LEU A 13 11.34 11.09 2.99
N PRO A 14 10.81 12.24 3.45
CA PRO A 14 9.96 13.08 2.61
C PRO A 14 10.70 13.63 1.39
N HIS A 15 11.99 13.97 1.52
CA HIS A 15 12.80 14.43 0.39
C HIS A 15 13.08 13.27 -0.57
N LEU A 16 13.56 12.14 -0.05
CA LEU A 16 13.82 10.92 -0.84
C LEU A 16 12.58 10.40 -1.59
N TYR A 17 11.39 10.57 -1.02
CA TYR A 17 10.14 10.26 -1.72
C TYR A 17 9.89 11.23 -2.88
N ARG A 18 10.04 12.54 -2.64
CA ARG A 18 9.78 13.58 -3.64
C ARG A 18 10.70 13.46 -4.85
N ASP A 19 11.98 13.17 -4.62
CA ASP A 19 12.99 13.09 -5.68
C ASP A 19 12.70 11.99 -6.71
N ARG A 20 12.00 10.92 -6.30
CA ARG A 20 11.67 9.76 -7.16
C ARG A 20 10.21 9.35 -7.04
N ARG A 21 9.32 10.35 -6.92
CA ARG A 21 7.90 10.14 -6.59
C ARG A 21 7.18 9.18 -7.54
N GLU A 22 7.47 9.27 -8.83
CA GLU A 22 6.87 8.42 -9.86
C GLU A 22 7.35 6.97 -9.74
N GLU A 23 8.65 6.76 -9.54
CA GLU A 23 9.25 5.44 -9.32
C GLU A 23 8.65 4.76 -8.08
N TRP A 24 8.53 5.51 -6.97
CA TRP A 24 7.91 5.00 -5.75
C TRP A 24 6.44 4.61 -5.95
N GLN A 25 5.68 5.39 -6.72
CA GLN A 25 4.29 5.07 -7.02
C GLN A 25 4.17 3.84 -7.91
N ALA A 26 5.00 3.74 -8.95
CA ALA A 26 5.02 2.57 -9.82
C ALA A 26 5.36 1.29 -9.04
N MET A 27 6.42 1.32 -8.21
CA MET A 27 6.80 0.19 -7.35
C MET A 27 5.72 -0.20 -6.35
N ASN A 28 4.94 0.78 -5.85
CA ASN A 28 3.87 0.55 -4.89
C ASN A 28 2.53 0.20 -5.56
N GLY A 29 2.50 -0.07 -6.88
CA GLY A 29 1.27 -0.35 -7.62
C GLY A 29 0.24 0.79 -7.56
N GLY A 30 0.71 2.03 -7.44
CA GLY A 30 -0.14 3.22 -7.31
C GLY A 30 -0.81 3.37 -5.93
N TYR A 31 -0.37 2.61 -4.91
CA TYR A 31 -0.95 2.63 -3.58
C TYR A 31 -0.59 3.90 -2.79
N VAL A 32 -1.17 5.04 -3.20
CA VAL A 32 -0.96 6.36 -2.58
C VAL A 32 -2.31 7.03 -2.42
N PHE A 33 -2.59 7.51 -1.20
CA PHE A 33 -3.84 8.19 -0.86
C PHE A 33 -3.54 9.58 -0.29
N PRO A 34 -4.29 10.62 -0.70
CA PRO A 34 -4.07 11.98 -0.23
C PRO A 34 -4.46 12.17 1.24
N ASN A 35 -5.36 11.33 1.76
CA ASN A 35 -5.83 11.33 3.15
C ASN A 35 -6.62 10.05 3.46
N TYR A 36 -6.95 9.85 4.73
CA TYR A 36 -7.76 8.71 5.19
C TYR A 36 -9.19 8.71 4.66
N LEU A 37 -9.77 9.88 4.39
CA LEU A 37 -11.12 9.98 3.84
C LEU A 37 -11.20 9.34 2.44
N ALA A 38 -10.15 9.49 1.61
CA ALA A 38 -10.08 8.83 0.31
C ALA A 38 -10.11 7.29 0.43
N LEU A 39 -9.46 6.74 1.46
CA LEU A 39 -9.48 5.31 1.76
C LEU A 39 -10.88 4.87 2.22
N TRP A 40 -11.46 5.60 3.17
CA TRP A 40 -12.78 5.31 3.73
C TRP A 40 -13.90 5.41 2.69
N ARG A 41 -13.86 6.40 1.80
CA ARG A 41 -14.86 6.51 0.71
C ARG A 41 -14.83 5.31 -0.23
N ARG A 42 -13.67 4.69 -0.44
CA ARG A 42 -13.53 3.55 -1.35
C ARG A 42 -13.85 2.21 -0.68
N TRP A 43 -13.47 2.05 0.58
CA TRP A 43 -13.49 0.75 1.28
C TRP A 43 -14.09 0.77 2.69
N GLY A 44 -14.68 1.87 3.13
CA GLY A 44 -15.29 1.98 4.48
C GLY A 44 -16.42 0.99 4.72
N LEU A 45 -17.11 0.57 3.65
CA LEU A 45 -18.18 -0.43 3.67
C LEU A 45 -17.96 -1.57 2.65
N ARG A 46 -16.76 -1.67 2.07
CA ARG A 46 -16.43 -2.67 1.03
C ARG A 46 -15.10 -3.33 1.36
N VAL A 47 -15.01 -4.64 1.15
CA VAL A 47 -13.76 -5.39 1.34
C VAL A 47 -12.67 -4.78 0.45
N LYS A 48 -11.55 -4.41 1.06
CA LYS A 48 -10.38 -3.87 0.35
C LYS A 48 -9.51 -4.98 -0.22
N GLU A 49 -9.11 -5.91 0.64
CA GLU A 49 -8.26 -7.06 0.31
C GLU A 49 -8.84 -8.29 1.00
N PRO A 50 -8.75 -9.48 0.38
CA PRO A 50 -9.15 -10.72 1.03
C PRO A 50 -8.28 -10.96 2.26
N VAL A 51 -8.91 -11.15 3.42
CA VAL A 51 -8.20 -11.54 4.63
C VAL A 51 -8.01 -13.05 4.60
N VAL A 52 -6.77 -13.50 4.50
CA VAL A 52 -6.44 -14.93 4.60
C VAL A 52 -6.56 -15.35 6.06
N HIS A 53 -7.50 -16.23 6.37
CA HIS A 53 -7.63 -16.79 7.71
C HIS A 53 -6.51 -17.82 7.94
N PRO A 54 -5.75 -17.75 9.05
CA PRO A 54 -4.54 -18.56 9.26
C PRO A 54 -4.80 -20.07 9.27
N VAL A 55 -6.02 -20.48 9.66
CA VAL A 55 -6.42 -21.91 9.74
C VAL A 55 -7.39 -22.30 8.62
N LEU A 56 -8.17 -21.35 8.11
CA LEU A 56 -9.23 -21.61 7.15
C LEU A 56 -8.73 -21.10 5.81
N ARG A 57 -7.74 -21.79 5.25
CA ARG A 57 -7.28 -21.53 3.89
C ARG A 57 -8.44 -21.89 2.96
N ARG A 58 -9.16 -20.90 2.46
CA ARG A 58 -10.03 -21.09 1.31
C ARG A 58 -9.12 -21.21 0.11
N ASP A 59 -9.05 -22.39 -0.50
CA ASP A 59 -8.43 -22.56 -1.81
C ASP A 59 -9.11 -21.56 -2.75
N ALA A 60 -8.32 -20.61 -3.26
CA ALA A 60 -8.82 -19.64 -4.20
C ALA A 60 -9.18 -20.39 -5.48
N GLY A 61 -10.48 -20.61 -5.71
CA GLY A 61 -10.99 -20.91 -7.05
C GLY A 61 -10.51 -19.83 -8.04
N PRO A 62 -10.38 -20.17 -9.33
CA PRO A 62 -9.69 -19.32 -10.29
C PRO A 62 -10.31 -17.91 -10.32
N ALA A 63 -9.44 -16.90 -10.27
CA ALA A 63 -9.81 -15.50 -10.38
C ALA A 63 -10.47 -15.25 -11.74
N ALA A 64 -11.71 -14.75 -11.70
CA ALA A 64 -12.41 -14.19 -12.86
C ALA A 64 -11.96 -12.75 -13.13
#